data_AF-A0A359C7Q5-F1
#
_entry.id   AF-A0A359C7Q5-F1
#
_cell.length_a   1.000
_cell.length_b   1.000
_cell.length_c   1.000
_cell.angle_alpha   90.00
_cell.angle_beta   90.00
_cell.angle_gamma   90.00
#
_symmetry.space_group_name_H-M   'P 1'
#
loop_
_entity.id
_entity.type
_entity.pdbx_description
1 polymer ?
#
loop_
_entity_poly.entity_id
_entity_poly.type
_entity_poly.pdbx_seq_one_letter_code
_entity_poly.pdbx_strand_id
1 'polypeptide(L)'
;MPLFLIAFFVSLGCVHAYALLKAKSALGFGWGTAALLAPLLVALTCAPLIIYFLAKQGMGGAARAASWVGYTWLGLLFFFLWTNLAVDLVNLVLRVAGAVSGRGTHAFLIAGKAPFFALVFLSLALGTYSFLEAREIGIERVRILTDKLPASTPRLR
;
A
#
# COMPACT_ATOMS: atom_id res chain seq x y z
N MET A 1 -8.64 10.21 -21.10
CA MET A 1 -9.28 9.22 -20.20
C MET A 1 -8.62 7.83 -20.23
N PRO A 2 -8.35 7.17 -21.37
CA PRO A 2 -7.74 5.83 -21.35
C PRO A 2 -6.32 5.83 -20.77
N LEU A 3 -5.54 6.88 -21.03
CA LEU A 3 -4.16 7.01 -20.51
C LEU A 3 -4.11 6.98 -18.98
N PHE A 4 -5.06 7.62 -18.30
CA PHE A 4 -5.13 7.60 -16.83
C PHE A 4 -5.37 6.20 -16.29
N LEU A 5 -6.32 5.47 -16.87
CA LEU A 5 -6.61 4.09 -16.44
C LEU A 5 -5.42 3.18 -16.70
N ILE A 6 -4.78 3.30 -17.86
CA ILE A 6 -3.57 2.53 -18.18
C ILE A 6 -2.47 2.82 -17.16
N ALA A 7 -2.17 4.10 -16.91
CA ALA A 7 -1.15 4.49 -15.94
C ALA A 7 -1.47 3.97 -14.53
N PHE A 8 -2.74 4.04 -14.11
CA PHE A 8 -3.20 3.52 -12.83
C PHE A 8 -3.00 2.01 -12.71
N PHE A 9 -3.47 1.22 -13.68
CA PHE A 9 -3.35 -0.24 -13.64
C PHE A 9 -1.92 -0.73 -13.81
N VAL A 10 -1.11 -0.05 -14.62
CA VAL A 10 0.33 -0.36 -14.73
C VAL A 10 1.02 -0.11 -13.40
N SER A 11 0.81 1.06 -12.80
CA SER A 11 1.42 1.41 -11.51
C SER A 11 0.99 0.41 -10.44
N LEU A 12 -0.31 0.11 -10.35
CA LEU A 12 -0.84 -0.81 -9.35
C LEU A 12 -0.38 -2.26 -9.59
N GLY A 13 -0.32 -2.68 -10.85
CA GLY A 13 0.21 -3.98 -11.26
C GLY A 13 1.68 -4.13 -10.90
N CYS A 14 2.49 -3.08 -11.08
CA CYS A 14 3.89 -3.06 -10.65
C CYS A 14 4.03 -3.27 -9.14
N VAL A 15 3.16 -2.66 -8.33
CA VAL A 15 3.18 -2.85 -6.87
C VAL A 15 2.84 -4.30 -6.50
N HIS A 16 1.83 -4.91 -7.13
CA HIS A 16 1.47 -6.32 -6.91
C HIS A 16 2.59 -7.27 -7.36
N ALA A 17 3.20 -7.00 -8.52
CA ALA A 17 4.33 -7.77 -9.02
C ALA A 17 5.53 -7.67 -8.08
N TYR A 18 5.84 -6.47 -7.58
CA TYR A 18 6.88 -6.26 -6.58
C TYR A 18 6.63 -7.08 -5.32
N ALA A 19 5.41 -7.05 -4.76
CA ALA A 19 5.04 -7.84 -3.59
C ALA A 19 5.17 -9.35 -3.84
N LEU A 20 4.77 -9.84 -5.02
CA LEU A 20 4.92 -11.24 -5.41
C LEU A 20 6.39 -11.65 -5.51
N LEU A 21 7.25 -10.79 -6.08
CA LEU A 21 8.69 -11.05 -6.18
C LEU A 21 9.36 -11.07 -4.81
N LYS A 22 8.99 -10.17 -3.89
CA LYS A 22 9.49 -10.17 -2.50
C LYS A 22 9.04 -11.44 -1.77
N ALA A 23 7.79 -11.84 -1.90
CA ALA A 23 7.29 -13.09 -1.33
C ALA A 23 7.99 -14.32 -1.92
N LYS A 24 8.17 -14.36 -3.25
CA LYS A 24 8.89 -15.44 -3.93
C LYS A 24 10.33 -15.55 -3.44
N SER A 25 11.04 -14.42 -3.35
CA SER A 25 12.43 -14.37 -2.89
C SER A 25 12.58 -14.77 -1.43
N ALA A 26 11.64 -14.40 -0.56
CA ALA A 26 11.72 -14.69 0.87
C ALA A 26 11.27 -16.12 1.20
N LEU A 27 10.16 -16.58 0.61
CA LEU A 27 9.56 -17.88 0.91
C LEU A 27 10.18 -19.01 0.10
N GLY A 28 10.85 -18.69 -1.02
CA GLY A 28 11.56 -19.66 -1.85
C GLY A 28 10.66 -20.51 -2.75
N PHE A 29 9.43 -20.08 -3.03
CA PHE A 29 8.53 -20.81 -3.94
C PHE A 29 8.89 -20.59 -5.42
N GLY A 30 8.51 -21.56 -6.27
CA GLY A 30 8.80 -21.56 -7.70
C GLY A 30 7.85 -20.69 -8.54
N TRP A 31 8.16 -20.54 -9.83
CA TRP A 31 7.32 -19.79 -10.77
C TRP A 31 5.93 -20.42 -10.97
N GLY A 32 5.77 -21.73 -10.75
CA GLY A 32 4.45 -22.38 -10.78
C GLY A 32 3.51 -21.85 -9.70
N THR A 33 3.99 -21.75 -8.45
CA THR A 33 3.21 -21.14 -7.36
C THR A 33 2.95 -19.66 -7.61
N ALA A 34 3.93 -18.94 -8.16
CA ALA A 34 3.74 -17.53 -8.53
C ALA A 34 2.63 -17.35 -9.59
N ALA A 35 2.62 -18.22 -10.61
CA ALA A 35 1.60 -18.23 -11.64
C ALA A 35 0.21 -18.59 -11.09
N LEU A 36 0.13 -19.49 -10.10
CA LEU A 36 -1.12 -19.81 -9.42
C LEU A 36 -1.69 -18.62 -8.62
N LEU A 37 -0.82 -17.79 -8.05
CA LEU A 37 -1.22 -16.57 -7.31
C LEU A 37 -1.56 -15.39 -8.23
N ALA A 38 -1.07 -15.38 -9.47
CA ALA A 38 -1.22 -14.25 -10.38
C ALA A 38 -2.69 -13.88 -10.67
N PRO A 39 -3.63 -14.82 -10.93
CA PRO A 39 -5.04 -14.49 -11.15
C PRO A 39 -5.67 -13.75 -9.97
N LEU A 40 -5.34 -14.12 -8.74
CA LEU A 40 -5.82 -13.44 -7.54
C LEU A 40 -5.31 -12.00 -7.47
N LEU A 41 -4.02 -11.78 -7.74
CA LEU A 41 -3.42 -10.44 -7.74
C LEU A 41 -3.96 -9.57 -8.89
N VAL A 42 -4.25 -10.16 -10.04
CA VAL A 42 -4.92 -9.48 -11.16
C VAL A 42 -6.33 -9.06 -10.75
N ALA A 43 -7.10 -9.94 -10.09
CA ALA A 43 -8.42 -9.60 -9.59
C ALA A 43 -8.38 -8.44 -8.58
N LEU A 44 -7.40 -8.44 -7.67
CA LEU A 44 -7.19 -7.37 -6.69
C LEU A 44 -6.71 -6.05 -7.35
N THR A 45 -5.88 -6.15 -8.40
CA THR A 45 -5.51 -4.99 -9.22
C THR A 45 -6.74 -4.38 -9.91
N CYS A 46 -7.65 -5.23 -10.38
CA CYS A 46 -8.90 -4.85 -11.01
C CYS A 46 -10.04 -4.56 -10.01
N ALA A 47 -9.80 -4.60 -8.69
CA ALA A 47 -10.84 -4.41 -7.68
C ALA A 47 -11.68 -3.14 -7.90
N PRO A 48 -11.10 -1.96 -8.25
CA PRO A 48 -11.89 -0.76 -8.52
C PRO A 48 -12.91 -0.93 -9.66
N LEU A 49 -12.56 -1.68 -10.72
CA LEU A 49 -13.50 -1.96 -11.82
C LEU A 49 -14.58 -2.94 -11.39
N ILE A 50 -14.19 -4.00 -10.67
CA ILE A 50 -15.14 -5.00 -10.16
C ILE A 50 -16.18 -4.31 -9.27
N ILE A 51 -15.74 -3.47 -8.34
CA ILE A 51 -16.61 -2.69 -7.45
C ILE A 51 -17.54 -1.78 -8.26
N TYR A 52 -17.00 -1.05 -9.24
CA TYR A 52 -17.78 -0.17 -10.10
C TYR A 52 -18.88 -0.91 -10.87
N PHE A 53 -18.55 -2.05 -11.50
CA PHE A 53 -19.53 -2.83 -12.24
C PHE A 53 -20.58 -3.48 -11.35
N LEU A 54 -20.19 -3.99 -10.17
CA LEU A 54 -21.14 -4.51 -9.17
C LEU A 54 -22.11 -3.42 -8.72
N ALA A 55 -21.61 -2.22 -8.42
CA ALA A 55 -22.45 -1.10 -8.04
C ALA A 55 -23.41 -0.68 -9.17
N LYS A 56 -22.92 -0.64 -10.41
CA LYS A 56 -23.71 -0.31 -11.60
C LYS A 56 -24.84 -1.31 -11.86
N GLN A 57 -24.65 -2.58 -11.51
CA GLN A 57 -25.67 -3.64 -11.64
C GLN A 57 -26.69 -3.64 -10.48
N GLY A 58 -26.63 -2.68 -9.56
CA GLY A 58 -27.50 -2.64 -8.38
C GLY A 58 -27.13 -3.65 -7.29
N MET A 59 -25.99 -4.35 -7.42
CA MET A 59 -25.51 -5.35 -6.46
C MET A 59 -24.78 -4.68 -5.27
N GLY A 60 -25.46 -3.78 -4.57
CA GLY A 60 -24.86 -2.96 -3.50
C GLY A 60 -24.16 -3.76 -2.41
N GLY A 61 -24.73 -4.92 -2.01
CA GLY A 61 -24.14 -5.81 -1.02
C GLY A 61 -22.79 -6.39 -1.49
N ALA A 62 -22.73 -6.89 -2.73
CA ALA A 62 -21.51 -7.43 -3.32
C ALA A 62 -20.46 -6.34 -3.55
N ALA A 63 -20.88 -5.15 -4.04
CA ALA A 63 -20.00 -4.01 -4.22
C ALA A 63 -19.37 -3.57 -2.89
N ARG A 64 -20.15 -3.55 -1.81
CA ARG A 64 -19.68 -3.22 -0.46
C ARG A 64 -18.68 -4.27 0.05
N ALA A 65 -18.98 -5.56 -0.10
CA ALA A 65 -18.07 -6.63 0.30
C ALA A 65 -16.74 -6.56 -0.48
N ALA A 66 -16.82 -6.39 -1.80
CA ALA A 66 -15.64 -6.22 -2.66
C ALA A 66 -14.84 -4.97 -2.31
N SER A 67 -15.50 -3.87 -1.91
CA SER A 67 -14.84 -2.64 -1.45
C SER A 67 -14.04 -2.86 -0.17
N TRP A 68 -14.62 -3.57 0.82
CA TRP A 68 -13.92 -3.91 2.05
C TRP A 68 -12.66 -4.74 1.77
N VAL A 69 -12.76 -5.77 0.93
CA VAL A 69 -11.60 -6.62 0.60
C VAL A 69 -10.58 -5.84 -0.22
N GLY A 70 -11.00 -5.23 -1.33
CA GLY A 70 -10.11 -4.57 -2.28
C GLY A 70 -9.39 -3.37 -1.68
N TYR A 71 -10.12 -2.45 -1.03
CA TYR A 71 -9.49 -1.25 -0.48
C TYR A 71 -8.64 -1.52 0.76
N THR A 72 -9.05 -2.47 1.62
CA THR A 72 -8.20 -2.88 2.76
C THR A 72 -6.89 -3.51 2.24
N TRP A 73 -6.99 -4.39 1.24
CA TRP A 73 -5.80 -4.98 0.61
C TRP A 73 -4.88 -3.92 0.02
N LEU A 74 -5.42 -2.93 -0.71
CA LEU A 74 -4.64 -1.84 -1.29
C LEU A 74 -3.94 -0.99 -0.22
N GLY A 75 -4.59 -0.72 0.90
CA GLY A 75 -3.97 -0.04 2.04
C GLY A 75 -2.82 -0.83 2.68
N LEU A 76 -3.02 -2.14 2.89
CA LEU A 76 -1.95 -3.01 3.40
C LEU A 76 -0.77 -3.11 2.42
N LEU A 77 -1.07 -3.23 1.12
CA LEU A 77 -0.08 -3.29 0.06
C LEU A 77 0.74 -1.99 -0.02
N PHE A 78 0.11 -0.84 0.23
CA PHE A 78 0.80 0.45 0.32
C PHE A 78 1.84 0.47 1.44
N PHE A 79 1.47 0.06 2.67
CA PHE A 79 2.43 -0.02 3.77
C PHE A 79 3.54 -1.03 3.49
N PHE A 80 3.19 -2.18 2.92
CA PHE A 80 4.15 -3.21 2.56
C PHE A 80 5.16 -2.72 1.53
N LEU A 81 4.70 -1.99 0.50
CA LEU A 81 5.55 -1.39 -0.52
C LEU A 81 6.57 -0.44 0.11
N TRP A 82 6.12 0.55 0.88
CA TRP A 82 6.99 1.59 1.41
C TRP A 82 7.99 1.07 2.44
N THR A 83 7.56 0.16 3.31
CA THR A 83 8.45 -0.45 4.30
C THR A 83 9.51 -1.33 3.64
N ASN A 84 9.16 -2.11 2.61
CA ASN A 84 10.14 -2.90 1.86
C ASN A 84 11.06 -2.03 1.00
N LEU A 85 10.55 -0.94 0.41
CA LEU A 85 11.36 -0.01 -0.38
C LEU A 85 12.41 0.68 0.49
N ALA A 86 12.05 1.06 1.73
CA ALA A 86 13.01 1.58 2.70
C ALA A 86 14.12 0.56 3.03
N VAL A 87 13.76 -0.70 3.26
CA VAL A 87 14.73 -1.78 3.49
C VAL A 87 15.62 -2.03 2.27
N ASP A 88 15.05 -1.99 1.06
CA ASP A 88 15.80 -2.15 -0.18
C ASP A 88 16.79 -0.99 -0.40
N LEU A 89 16.41 0.24 -0.03
CA LEU A 89 17.31 1.38 -0.05
C LEU A 89 18.47 1.23 0.95
N VAL A 90 18.19 0.77 2.18
CA VAL A 90 19.23 0.46 3.18
C VAL A 90 20.18 -0.61 2.65
N ASN A 91 19.64 -1.71 2.11
CA ASN A 91 20.45 -2.78 1.51
C ASN A 91 21.31 -2.27 0.34
N LEU A 92 20.78 -1.36 -0.49
CA LEU A 92 21.53 -0.76 -1.59
C LEU A 92 22.71 0.06 -1.08
N VAL A 93 22.49 0.92 -0.08
CA VAL A 93 23.55 1.74 0.55
C VAL A 93 24.64 0.84 1.14
N LEU A 94 24.27 -0.22 1.85
CA LEU A 94 25.23 -1.18 2.43
C LEU A 94 26.07 -1.89 1.35
N ARG A 95 25.46 -2.26 0.22
CA ARG A 95 26.17 -2.87 -0.91
C ARG A 95 27.17 -1.92 -1.55
N VAL A 96 26.77 -0.66 -1.77
CA VAL A 96 27.66 0.37 -2.35
C VAL A 96 28.82 0.67 -1.40
N ALA A 97 28.56 0.82 -0.09
CA ALA A 97 29.60 1.05 0.91
C ALA A 97 30.61 -0.10 1.00
N GLY A 98 30.13 -1.35 0.94
CA GLY A 98 30.99 -2.55 0.90
C GLY A 98 31.85 -2.59 -0.36
N ALA A 99 31.27 -2.30 -1.52
CA ALA A 99 31.99 -2.28 -2.80
C ALA A 99 33.11 -1.23 -2.82
N VAL A 100 32.88 -0.04 -2.26
CA VAL A 100 33.88 1.04 -2.18
C VAL A 100 34.98 0.73 -1.16
N SER A 101 34.66 0.04 -0.07
CA SER A 101 35.60 -0.23 1.02
C SER A 101 36.56 -1.41 0.77
N GLY A 102 36.44 -2.11 -0.37
CA GLY A 102 37.27 -3.28 -0.72
C GLY A 102 37.11 -4.50 0.21
N ARG A 103 36.35 -4.37 1.30
CA ARG A 103 35.88 -5.48 2.12
C ARG A 103 34.77 -6.15 1.32
N GLY A 104 35.04 -7.35 0.80
CA GLY A 104 34.03 -8.22 0.17
C GLY A 104 32.74 -8.24 0.99
N THR A 105 31.61 -8.52 0.34
CA THR A 105 30.22 -8.30 0.80
C THR A 105 29.81 -9.08 2.06
N HIS A 106 30.51 -8.90 3.17
CA HIS A 106 30.15 -9.32 4.52
C HIS A 106 29.19 -8.32 5.18
N ALA A 107 28.64 -7.37 4.43
CA ALA A 107 27.61 -6.48 4.92
C ALA A 107 26.36 -7.31 5.31
N PHE A 108 25.89 -7.12 6.53
CA PHE A 108 24.68 -7.75 7.04
C PHE A 108 23.47 -7.24 6.24
N LEU A 109 23.07 -7.98 5.20
CA LEU A 109 21.92 -7.63 4.38
C LEU A 109 20.63 -8.07 5.07
N ILE A 110 19.63 -7.18 5.07
CA ILE A 110 18.30 -7.46 5.58
C ILE A 110 17.56 -8.27 4.50
N ALA A 111 17.71 -9.59 4.53
CA ALA A 111 17.15 -10.51 3.55
C ALA A 111 16.67 -11.83 4.20
N GLY A 112 15.76 -12.53 3.52
CA GLY A 112 15.23 -13.82 3.94
C GLY A 112 13.86 -13.76 4.62
N LYS A 113 13.46 -14.89 5.23
CA LYS A 113 12.11 -15.09 5.77
C LYS A 113 11.78 -14.17 6.95
N ALA A 114 12.72 -14.02 7.90
CA ALA A 114 12.47 -13.26 9.12
C ALA A 114 12.18 -11.75 8.84
N PRO A 115 13.01 -11.02 8.07
CA PRO A 115 12.68 -9.64 7.71
C PRO A 115 11.40 -9.53 6.88
N PHE A 116 11.14 -10.47 5.96
CA PHE A 116 9.91 -10.48 5.19
C PHE A 116 8.67 -10.55 6.09
N PHE A 117 8.61 -11.52 7.00
CA PHE A 117 7.49 -11.64 7.94
C PHE A 117 7.39 -10.46 8.90
N ALA A 118 8.52 -9.89 9.34
CA ALA A 118 8.53 -8.67 10.14
C ALA A 118 7.87 -7.49 9.41
N LEU A 119 8.15 -7.32 8.11
CA LEU A 119 7.55 -6.26 7.28
C LEU A 119 6.08 -6.52 6.98
N VAL A 120 5.68 -7.78 6.77
CA VAL A 120 4.26 -8.17 6.67
C VAL A 120 3.53 -7.81 7.97
N PHE A 121 4.08 -8.19 9.12
CA PHE A 121 3.50 -7.89 10.42
C PHE A 121 3.43 -6.39 10.69
N LEU A 122 4.49 -5.64 10.37
CA LEU A 122 4.51 -4.19 10.48
C LEU A 122 3.43 -3.55 9.60
N SER A 123 3.23 -4.03 8.37
CA SER A 123 2.19 -3.53 7.47
C SER A 123 0.78 -3.79 8.01
N LEU A 124 0.57 -4.96 8.63
CA LEU A 124 -0.68 -5.28 9.32
C LEU A 124 -0.88 -4.39 10.55
N ALA A 125 0.14 -4.21 11.38
CA ALA A 125 0.08 -3.36 12.57
C ALA A 125 -0.25 -1.91 12.22
N LEU A 126 0.40 -1.36 11.19
CA LEU A 126 0.11 -0.01 10.67
C LEU A 126 -1.32 0.06 10.13
N GLY A 127 -1.76 -0.93 9.35
CA GLY A 127 -3.13 -0.98 8.84
C GLY A 127 -4.18 -1.05 9.94
N THR A 128 -3.96 -1.87 10.98
CA THR A 128 -4.83 -1.95 12.15
C THR A 128 -4.84 -0.64 12.94
N TYR A 129 -3.66 -0.04 13.18
CA TYR A 129 -3.56 1.25 13.85
C TYR A 129 -4.34 2.33 13.09
N SER A 130 -4.11 2.46 11.78
CA SER A 130 -4.85 3.41 10.93
C SER A 130 -6.36 3.16 10.93
N PHE A 131 -6.79 1.90 10.99
CA PHE A 131 -8.22 1.56 11.09
C PHE A 131 -8.82 1.99 12.44
N LEU A 132 -8.12 1.77 13.55
CA LEU A 132 -8.57 2.20 14.87
C LEU A 132 -8.62 3.73 14.98
N GLU A 133 -7.57 4.41 14.52
CA GLU A 133 -7.51 5.86 14.47
C GLU A 133 -8.65 6.45 13.62
N ALA A 134 -8.92 5.86 12.44
CA ALA A 134 -10.01 6.29 11.57
C ALA A 134 -11.42 6.06 12.14
N ARG A 135 -11.57 5.32 13.25
CA ARG A 135 -12.86 5.20 13.96
C ARG A 135 -13.09 6.35 14.92
N GLU A 136 -12.03 7.02 15.35
CA GLU A 136 -12.06 8.14 16.29
C GLU A 136 -11.94 9.48 15.55
N ILE A 137 -12.66 9.66 14.44
CA ILE A 137 -12.67 10.93 13.70
C ILE A 137 -13.34 12.00 14.56
N GLY A 138 -12.53 12.79 15.25
CA GLY A 138 -12.93 13.98 15.98
C GLY A 138 -13.19 15.14 15.01
N ILE A 139 -14.32 15.84 15.19
CA ILE A 139 -14.56 17.11 14.49
C ILE A 139 -13.83 18.20 15.25
N GLU A 140 -12.63 18.57 14.80
CA GLU A 140 -11.92 19.74 15.34
C GLU A 140 -12.47 21.02 14.71
N ARG A 141 -13.14 21.85 15.52
CA ARG A 141 -13.61 23.16 15.08
C ARG A 141 -12.51 24.19 15.27
N VAL A 142 -11.81 24.50 14.17
CA VAL A 142 -10.79 25.55 14.17
C VAL A 142 -11.46 26.93 14.14
N ARG A 143 -11.25 27.73 15.19
CA ARG A 143 -11.74 29.11 15.25
C ARG A 143 -10.69 30.04 14.64
N ILE A 144 -10.92 30.49 13.41
CA ILE A 144 -10.07 31.48 12.76
C ILE A 144 -10.51 32.87 13.25
N LEU A 145 -9.70 33.49 14.10
CA LEU A 145 -9.86 34.90 14.48
C LEU A 145 -9.22 35.75 13.39
N THR A 146 -9.98 36.71 12.83
CA THR A 146 -9.48 37.61 11.79
C THR A 146 -10.07 38.99 11.96
N ASP A 147 -9.20 40.00 11.94
CA ASP A 147 -9.59 41.41 11.98
C ASP A 147 -9.97 41.94 10.59
N LYS A 148 -9.87 41.09 9.55
CA LYS A 148 -10.18 41.45 8.16
C LYS A 148 -11.69 41.48 7.86
N LEU A 149 -12.52 41.03 8.81
CA LEU A 149 -13.98 41.07 8.66
C LEU A 149 -14.53 42.32 9.36
N PRO A 150 -15.37 43.12 8.68
CA PRO A 150 -16.08 44.23 9.32
C PRO A 150 -16.90 43.71 10.50
N ALA A 151 -16.93 44.47 11.60
CA ALA A 151 -17.65 44.10 12.84
C ALA A 151 -19.15 43.83 12.64
N SER A 152 -19.74 44.32 11.54
CA SER A 152 -21.13 44.08 11.13
C SER A 152 -21.35 42.73 10.43
N THR A 153 -20.30 41.97 10.13
CA THR A 153 -20.43 40.69 9.42
C THR A 153 -20.85 39.59 10.40
N PRO A 154 -22.00 38.92 10.20
CA PRO A 154 -22.44 37.86 11.10
C PRO A 154 -21.45 36.69 11.10
N ARG A 155 -21.39 35.94 12.20
CA ARG A 155 -20.51 34.76 12.33
C ARG A 155 -20.80 33.76 11.21
N LEU A 156 -19.81 33.56 10.35
CA LEU A 156 -19.77 32.48 9.37
C LEU A 156 -19.45 31.17 10.10
N ARG A 157 -20.20 30.10 9.81
CA ARG A 157 -20.04 28.76 10.39
C ARG A 157 -19.52 27.78 9.35
#